data_AF-A0A3D0MEP5-F1
#
_entry.id   AF-A0A3D0MEP5-F1
#
_cell.length_a   1.000
_cell.length_b   1.000
_cell.length_c   1.000
_cell.angle_alpha   90.00
_cell.angle_beta   90.00
_cell.angle_gamma   90.00
#
_symmetry.space_group_name_H-M   'P 1'
#
loop_
_entity.id
_entity.type
_entity.pdbx_description
1 polymer ?
#
loop_
_entity_poly.entity_id
_entity_poly.type
_entity_poly.pdbx_seq_one_letter_code
_entity_poly.pdbx_strand_id
1 'polypeptide(L)'
;MLRKLLTQSIQIFSIFSLSFAASGQQLVTGEVQVRDYHFDLTDEEIEYRLYVPTSYRVDTVSPLIVLLHGMGGSPRVIEYDGIIEEAEQRGYIIVAPYGYNERGWYGVFGPGKSFFNDGPEGPAPDNIGLLSETDVINVFEIIREEFNID
;
A
#
# COMPACT_ATOMS: atom_id res chain seq x y z
N MET A 1 -60.55 -47.35 0.17
CA MET A 1 -59.62 -46.71 1.12
C MET A 1 -58.33 -46.35 0.39
N LEU A 2 -58.02 -45.06 0.45
CA LEU A 2 -56.84 -44.29 0.00
C LEU A 2 -55.49 -45.04 -0.06
N ARG A 3 -54.69 -44.81 -1.13
CA ARG A 3 -53.24 -44.42 -1.13
C ARG A 3 -52.65 -44.58 -2.54
N LYS A 4 -52.44 -43.49 -3.27
CA LYS A 4 -51.25 -42.59 -3.32
C LYS A 4 -50.31 -42.96 -4.48
N LEU A 5 -50.37 -42.11 -5.52
CA LEU A 5 -49.36 -41.91 -6.56
C LEU A 5 -48.03 -41.49 -5.92
N LEU A 6 -46.91 -42.03 -6.39
CA LEU A 6 -45.59 -41.46 -6.15
C LEU A 6 -44.79 -41.47 -7.46
N THR A 7 -44.66 -40.29 -8.06
CA THR A 7 -43.78 -39.95 -9.18
C THR A 7 -42.33 -40.01 -8.71
N GLN A 8 -41.46 -40.75 -9.41
CA GLN A 8 -40.02 -40.72 -9.18
C GLN A 8 -39.41 -39.49 -9.86
N SER A 9 -38.73 -38.67 -9.05
CA SER A 9 -38.06 -37.43 -9.41
C SER A 9 -36.75 -37.70 -10.14
N ILE A 10 -36.53 -37.03 -11.29
CA ILE A 10 -35.24 -36.98 -12.00
C ILE A 10 -34.35 -35.97 -11.26
N GLN A 11 -33.23 -36.42 -10.67
CA GLN A 11 -32.19 -35.53 -10.15
C GLN A 11 -31.16 -35.25 -11.26
N ILE A 12 -31.13 -34.01 -11.74
CA ILE A 12 -30.10 -33.49 -12.65
C ILE A 12 -28.92 -33.03 -11.77
N PHE A 13 -27.78 -33.70 -11.86
CA PHE A 13 -26.52 -33.26 -11.29
C PHE A 13 -25.89 -32.21 -12.21
N SER A 14 -26.00 -30.93 -11.86
CA SER A 14 -25.25 -29.85 -12.50
C SER A 14 -23.90 -29.70 -11.82
N ILE A 15 -22.81 -30.05 -12.52
CA ILE A 15 -21.43 -29.78 -12.08
C ILE A 15 -21.14 -28.31 -12.43
N PHE A 16 -21.07 -27.45 -11.41
CA PHE A 16 -20.63 -26.07 -11.55
C PHE A 16 -19.11 -26.04 -11.40
N SER A 17 -18.38 -25.94 -12.51
CA SER A 17 -16.93 -25.74 -12.49
C SER A 17 -16.67 -24.28 -12.10
N LEU A 18 -16.26 -24.06 -10.85
CA LEU A 18 -15.87 -22.74 -10.35
C LEU A 18 -14.43 -22.46 -10.83
N SER A 19 -14.28 -21.75 -11.93
CA SER A 19 -12.97 -21.24 -12.36
C SER A 19 -12.56 -20.11 -11.43
N PHE A 20 -11.57 -20.37 -10.56
CA PHE A 20 -10.92 -19.34 -9.75
C PHE A 20 -9.97 -18.56 -10.66
N ALA A 21 -10.38 -17.41 -11.17
CA ALA A 21 -9.47 -16.48 -11.82
C ALA A 21 -8.64 -15.80 -10.73
N ALA A 22 -7.36 -16.16 -10.62
CA ALA A 22 -6.41 -15.38 -9.84
C ALA A 22 -6.32 -14.00 -10.50
N SER A 23 -6.89 -12.98 -9.85
CA SER A 23 -6.74 -11.58 -10.25
C SER A 23 -5.32 -11.14 -9.93
N GLY A 24 -4.36 -11.51 -10.79
CA GLY A 24 -3.04 -10.89 -10.76
C GLY A 24 -3.21 -9.43 -11.17
N GLN A 25 -3.03 -8.51 -10.22
CA GLN A 25 -3.02 -7.08 -10.51
C GLN A 25 -1.96 -6.83 -11.59
N GLN A 26 -2.37 -6.17 -12.68
CA GLN A 26 -1.47 -5.91 -13.79
C GLN A 26 -0.30 -5.06 -13.29
N LEU A 27 0.93 -5.51 -13.52
CA LEU A 27 2.12 -4.75 -13.19
C LEU A 27 2.12 -3.44 -13.99
N VAL A 28 2.09 -2.32 -13.27
CA VAL A 28 2.18 -0.96 -13.83
C VAL A 28 3.59 -0.43 -13.60
N THR A 29 4.24 0.03 -14.66
CA THR A 29 5.60 0.58 -14.66
C THR A 29 5.66 1.89 -15.44
N GLY A 30 6.62 2.76 -15.14
CA GLY A 30 6.87 3.98 -15.89
C GLY A 30 5.92 5.14 -15.56
N GLU A 31 5.03 4.96 -14.57
CA GLU A 31 4.12 5.99 -14.08
C GLU A 31 4.03 5.96 -12.56
N VAL A 32 3.75 7.14 -11.96
CA VAL A 32 3.51 7.26 -10.52
C VAL A 32 2.11 6.73 -10.22
N GLN A 33 2.05 5.76 -9.34
CA GLN A 33 0.83 5.15 -8.85
C GLN A 33 0.45 5.79 -7.52
N VAL A 34 -0.79 6.25 -7.42
CA VAL A 34 -1.43 6.62 -6.15
C VAL A 34 -2.14 5.38 -5.64
N ARG A 35 -1.80 4.95 -4.43
CA ARG A 35 -2.33 3.73 -3.81
C ARG A 35 -2.73 4.02 -2.39
N ASP A 36 -3.65 3.24 -1.88
CA ASP A 36 -4.10 3.29 -0.50
C ASP A 36 -3.95 1.90 0.12
N TYR A 37 -3.79 1.86 1.44
CA TYR A 37 -3.93 0.63 2.20
C TYR A 37 -4.67 0.89 3.51
N HIS A 38 -5.31 -0.17 4.00
CA HIS A 38 -6.03 -0.14 5.26
C HIS A 38 -5.05 -0.13 6.45
N PHE A 39 -5.14 0.89 7.30
CA PHE A 39 -4.27 1.05 8.44
C PHE A 39 -4.94 0.61 9.74
N ASP A 40 -4.61 -0.61 10.16
CA ASP A 40 -5.24 -1.32 11.29
C ASP A 40 -5.28 -0.54 12.61
N LEU A 41 -4.32 0.36 12.87
CA LEU A 41 -4.26 1.10 14.13
C LEU A 41 -5.34 2.17 14.26
N THR A 42 -5.86 2.69 13.14
CA THR A 42 -6.85 3.77 13.13
C THR A 42 -8.09 3.48 12.30
N ASP A 43 -8.17 2.34 11.60
CA ASP A 43 -9.27 1.99 10.69
C ASP A 43 -9.42 3.00 9.53
N GLU A 44 -8.30 3.63 9.14
CA GLU A 44 -8.21 4.62 8.07
C GLU A 44 -7.54 4.04 6.83
N GLU A 45 -7.88 4.54 5.64
CA GLU A 45 -7.10 4.29 4.42
C GLU A 45 -6.00 5.34 4.31
N ILE A 46 -4.75 4.89 4.18
CA ILE A 46 -3.59 5.78 4.10
C ILE A 46 -3.01 5.75 2.68
N GLU A 47 -2.98 6.91 2.03
CA GLU A 47 -2.34 7.10 0.72
C GLU A 47 -0.82 6.91 0.83
N TYR A 48 -0.25 6.15 -0.09
CA TYR A 48 1.17 6.16 -0.41
C TYR A 48 1.35 6.20 -1.93
N ARG A 49 2.57 6.49 -2.38
CA ARG A 49 2.87 6.53 -3.81
C ARG A 49 3.99 5.59 -4.18
N LEU A 50 3.86 4.98 -5.35
CA LEU A 50 4.80 4.02 -5.87
C LEU A 50 5.21 4.40 -7.28
N TYR A 51 6.50 4.30 -7.56
CA TYR A 51 7.03 4.29 -8.91
C TYR A 51 7.83 3.00 -9.12
N VAL A 52 7.46 2.27 -10.18
CA VAL A 52 8.20 1.09 -10.63
C VAL A 52 8.81 1.45 -11.99
N PRO A 53 10.14 1.35 -12.16
CA PRO A 53 10.77 1.77 -13.40
C PRO A 53 10.41 0.82 -14.54
N THR A 54 10.39 1.32 -15.77
CA THR A 54 10.11 0.51 -16.98
C THR A 54 11.09 -0.64 -17.19
N SER A 55 12.27 -0.53 -16.57
CA SER A 55 13.32 -1.55 -16.57
C SER A 55 13.12 -2.67 -15.54
N TYR A 56 12.10 -2.60 -14.68
CA TYR A 56 11.84 -3.60 -13.65
C TYR A 56 11.61 -5.00 -14.23
N ARG A 57 12.16 -6.00 -13.55
CA ARG A 57 12.19 -7.40 -13.97
C ARG A 57 12.02 -8.30 -12.75
N VAL A 58 10.94 -9.07 -12.70
CA VAL A 58 10.60 -9.96 -11.55
C VAL A 58 11.73 -10.94 -11.20
N ASP A 59 12.52 -11.36 -12.20
CA ASP A 59 13.65 -12.28 -12.06
C ASP A 59 14.95 -11.61 -11.58
N THR A 60 14.95 -10.29 -11.39
CA THR A 60 16.12 -9.51 -10.96
C THR A 60 15.80 -8.78 -9.66
N VAL A 61 16.70 -8.84 -8.68
CA VAL A 61 16.57 -8.03 -7.46
C VAL A 61 16.72 -6.55 -7.81
N SER A 62 15.74 -5.74 -7.41
CA SER A 62 15.72 -4.30 -7.64
C SER A 62 16.01 -3.52 -6.35
N PRO A 63 16.85 -2.48 -6.41
CA PRO A 63 17.03 -1.58 -5.27
C PRO A 63 15.75 -0.78 -4.97
N LEU A 64 15.43 -0.66 -3.68
CA LEU A 64 14.32 0.17 -3.18
C LEU A 64 14.83 1.49 -2.57
N ILE A 65 14.15 2.59 -2.91
CA ILE A 65 14.23 3.86 -2.18
C ILE A 65 12.91 4.11 -1.45
N VAL A 66 12.96 4.22 -0.12
CA VAL A 66 11.87 4.76 0.69
C VAL A 66 12.05 6.27 0.78
N LEU A 67 11.22 7.01 0.05
CA LEU A 67 11.32 8.46 -0.13
C LEU A 67 10.41 9.19 0.87
N LEU A 68 11.03 9.80 1.88
CA LEU A 68 10.33 10.51 2.94
C LEU A 68 10.19 12.00 2.61
N HIS A 69 9.00 12.56 2.77
CA HIS A 69 8.75 13.99 2.57
C HIS A 69 9.22 14.83 3.77
N GLY A 70 9.39 16.13 3.54
CA GLY A 70 9.67 17.11 4.59
C GLY A 70 8.40 17.54 5.36
N MET A 71 8.59 18.46 6.31
CA MET A 71 7.49 19.02 7.11
C MET A 71 6.38 19.63 6.25
N GLY A 72 5.11 19.31 6.54
CA GLY A 72 3.96 19.82 5.76
C GLY A 72 3.84 19.21 4.36
N GLY A 73 4.66 18.19 4.07
CA GLY A 73 4.64 17.46 2.81
C GLY A 73 3.66 16.30 2.82
N SER A 74 3.64 15.56 1.71
CA SER A 74 2.85 14.36 1.52
C SER A 74 3.59 13.38 0.59
N PRO A 75 3.04 12.18 0.29
CA PRO A 75 3.63 11.23 -0.66
C PRO A 75 3.96 11.84 -2.04
N ARG A 76 3.36 12.98 -2.39
CA ARG A 76 3.65 13.78 -3.59
C ARG A 76 5.10 14.19 -3.75
N VAL A 77 5.94 14.06 -2.73
CA VAL A 77 7.40 14.24 -2.85
C VAL A 77 7.99 13.43 -4.00
N ILE A 78 7.42 12.28 -4.36
CA ILE A 78 7.87 11.46 -5.50
C ILE A 78 7.75 12.18 -6.87
N GLU A 79 6.92 13.22 -6.95
CA GLU A 79 6.68 14.00 -8.17
C GLU A 79 7.66 15.18 -8.32
N TYR A 80 8.62 15.34 -7.41
CA TYR A 80 9.60 16.42 -7.52
C TYR A 80 10.56 16.16 -8.69
N ASP A 81 10.96 17.25 -9.36
CA ASP A 81 11.82 17.21 -10.54
C ASP A 81 13.09 16.38 -10.31
N GLY A 82 13.39 15.48 -11.24
CA GLY A 82 14.59 14.64 -11.23
C GLY A 82 14.40 13.28 -10.54
N ILE A 83 13.40 13.10 -9.68
CA ILE A 83 13.24 11.84 -8.92
C ILE A 83 12.92 10.68 -9.85
N ILE A 84 11.94 10.86 -10.72
CA ILE A 84 11.50 9.83 -11.67
C ILE A 84 12.57 9.57 -12.73
N GLU A 85 13.24 10.61 -13.19
CA GLU A 85 14.34 10.50 -14.15
C GLU A 85 15.51 9.67 -13.58
N GLU A 86 15.89 9.90 -12.32
CA GLU A 86 16.94 9.10 -11.66
C GLU A 86 16.48 7.66 -11.40
N ALA A 87 15.20 7.44 -11.08
CA ALA A 87 14.61 6.11 -10.91
C ALA A 87 14.71 5.27 -12.19
N GLU A 88 14.31 5.84 -13.33
CA GLU A 88 14.40 5.20 -14.64
C GLU A 88 15.84 4.93 -15.04
N GLN A 89 16.74 5.91 -14.86
CA GLN A 89 18.14 5.78 -15.25
C GLN A 89 18.89 4.69 -14.48
N ARG A 90 18.51 4.42 -13.23
CA ARG A 90 19.26 3.55 -12.32
C ARG A 90 18.50 2.28 -11.92
N GLY A 91 17.22 2.18 -12.27
CA GLY A 91 16.39 1.01 -11.98
C GLY A 91 15.95 0.93 -10.52
N TYR A 92 15.71 2.06 -9.86
CA TYR A 92 15.17 2.10 -8.49
C TYR A 92 13.65 1.95 -8.52
N ILE A 93 13.12 1.05 -7.69
CA ILE A 93 11.73 1.18 -7.22
C ILE A 93 11.73 2.31 -6.18
N ILE A 94 10.75 3.21 -6.25
CA ILE A 94 10.58 4.28 -5.26
C ILE A 94 9.22 4.14 -4.63
N VAL A 95 9.18 4.12 -3.30
CA VAL A 95 7.93 4.23 -2.54
C VAL A 95 7.97 5.45 -1.63
N ALA A 96 6.89 6.22 -1.61
CA ALA A 96 6.72 7.38 -0.74
C ALA A 96 5.53 7.13 0.21
N PRO A 97 5.78 6.66 1.45
CA PRO A 97 4.75 6.59 2.48
C PRO A 97 4.35 8.00 2.96
N TYR A 98 3.21 8.13 3.63
CA TYR A 98 2.78 9.41 4.21
C TYR A 98 3.41 9.67 5.60
N GLY A 99 3.83 8.63 6.31
CA GLY A 99 4.21 8.77 7.72
C GLY A 99 3.02 9.11 8.60
N TYR A 100 1.86 8.50 8.32
CA TYR A 100 0.53 8.74 8.90
C TYR A 100 -0.08 10.11 8.59
N ASN A 101 0.70 11.19 8.69
CA ASN A 101 0.30 12.53 8.28
C ASN A 101 1.51 13.45 8.09
N GLU A 102 1.25 14.70 7.68
CA GLU A 102 2.26 15.73 7.43
C GLU A 102 3.15 16.12 8.65
N ARG A 103 2.85 15.59 9.85
CA ARG A 103 3.46 15.95 11.15
C ARG A 103 4.01 14.74 11.92
N GLY A 104 3.89 13.52 11.37
CA GLY A 104 4.22 12.29 12.08
C GLY A 104 5.72 12.07 12.30
N TRP A 105 6.54 12.52 11.34
CA TRP A 105 8.00 12.40 11.37
C TRP A 105 8.52 10.97 11.57
N TYR A 106 7.77 9.98 11.08
CA TYR A 106 8.25 8.60 10.89
C TYR A 106 8.85 7.97 12.15
N GLY A 107 8.23 8.23 13.31
CA GLY A 107 8.69 7.67 14.59
C GLY A 107 9.89 8.34 15.24
N VAL A 108 10.47 9.41 14.68
CA VAL A 108 11.72 10.02 15.19
C VAL A 108 11.65 10.43 16.68
N PHE A 109 10.44 10.66 17.20
CA PHE A 109 10.21 11.08 18.58
C PHE A 109 9.82 9.96 19.54
N GLY A 110 9.57 8.76 19.02
CA GLY A 110 8.96 7.66 19.76
C GLY A 110 7.52 7.95 20.19
N PRO A 111 6.90 7.03 20.95
CA PRO A 111 5.50 7.18 21.39
C PRO A 111 5.31 8.42 22.28
N GLY A 112 4.19 9.13 22.14
CA GLY A 112 3.86 10.26 23.02
C GLY A 112 4.33 11.64 22.58
N LYS A 113 5.07 11.75 21.46
CA LYS A 113 5.87 12.95 21.17
C LYS A 113 5.83 13.34 19.70
N SER A 114 5.75 14.65 19.42
CA SER A 114 5.90 15.26 18.10
C SER A 114 6.69 16.57 18.20
N PHE A 115 7.26 17.03 17.09
CA PHE A 115 7.83 18.38 16.97
C PHE A 115 6.76 19.46 17.23
N PHE A 116 5.51 19.20 16.84
CA PHE A 116 4.40 20.15 16.97
C PHE A 116 3.14 19.42 17.47
N ASN A 117 2.99 19.38 18.79
CA ASN A 117 1.82 18.74 19.40
C ASN A 117 0.52 19.50 19.12
N ASP A 118 0.58 20.82 18.92
CA ASP A 118 -0.57 21.65 18.58
C ASP A 118 -0.43 22.18 17.16
N GLY A 119 -1.49 22.12 16.36
CA GLY A 119 -1.55 22.93 15.14
C GLY A 119 -2.93 23.04 14.53
N PRO A 120 -3.02 23.40 13.23
CA PRO A 120 -4.25 23.90 12.64
C PRO A 120 -5.39 22.87 12.64
N GLU A 121 -5.07 21.59 12.58
CA GLU A 121 -6.04 20.48 12.60
C GLU A 121 -6.38 19.99 14.02
N GLY A 122 -5.81 20.63 15.04
CA GLY A 122 -5.94 20.24 16.44
C GLY A 122 -4.66 19.60 16.99
N PRO A 123 -4.75 19.01 18.19
CA PRO A 123 -3.63 18.33 18.81
C PRO A 123 -3.30 17.04 18.04
N ALA A 124 -2.01 16.74 17.88
CA ALA A 124 -1.57 15.45 17.38
C ALA A 124 -2.03 14.33 18.33
N PRO A 125 -2.36 13.13 17.82
CA PRO A 125 -2.62 11.98 18.67
C PRO A 125 -1.45 11.70 19.61
N ASP A 126 -1.73 11.28 20.84
CA ASP A 126 -0.68 10.95 21.81
C ASP A 126 0.29 9.90 21.23
N ASN A 127 -0.19 8.93 20.45
CA ASN A 127 0.62 7.89 19.84
C ASN A 127 1.17 8.23 18.44
N ILE A 128 1.21 9.51 18.03
CA ILE A 128 1.62 9.93 16.68
C ILE A 128 2.96 9.36 16.20
N GLY A 129 3.96 9.24 17.08
CA GLY A 129 5.24 8.61 16.75
C GLY A 129 5.09 7.14 16.35
N LEU A 130 4.27 6.37 17.08
CA LEU A 130 3.97 4.97 16.75
C LEU A 130 3.21 4.88 15.42
N LEU A 131 2.18 5.72 15.23
CA LEU A 131 1.37 5.70 14.01
C LEU A 131 2.23 5.97 12.77
N SER A 132 3.07 6.99 12.83
CA SER A 132 3.94 7.37 11.71
C SER A 132 5.06 6.38 11.41
N GLU A 133 5.65 5.74 12.43
CA GLU A 133 6.61 4.64 12.25
C GLU A 133 5.92 3.44 11.60
N THR A 134 4.77 3.04 12.14
CA THR A 134 4.04 1.86 11.66
C THR A 134 3.59 2.04 10.22
N ASP A 135 3.17 3.25 9.83
CA ASP A 135 2.81 3.52 8.44
C ASP A 135 3.96 3.26 7.46
N VAL A 136 5.16 3.78 7.76
CA VAL A 136 6.36 3.57 6.93
C VAL A 136 6.70 2.09 6.82
N ILE A 137 6.63 1.36 7.94
CA ILE A 137 6.94 -0.07 7.95
C ILE A 137 5.89 -0.87 7.17
N ASN A 138 4.61 -0.59 7.33
CA ASN A 138 3.55 -1.27 6.59
C ASN A 138 3.73 -1.08 5.08
N VAL A 139 3.95 0.16 4.63
CA VAL A 139 4.19 0.46 3.21
C VAL A 139 5.45 -0.25 2.70
N PHE A 140 6.53 -0.29 3.48
CA PHE A 140 7.71 -1.07 3.12
C PHE A 140 7.40 -2.56 2.95
N GLU A 141 6.68 -3.17 3.89
CA GLU A 141 6.33 -4.59 3.83
C GLU A 141 5.42 -4.90 2.63
N ILE A 142 4.45 -4.03 2.31
CA ILE A 142 3.62 -4.15 1.08
C ILE A 142 4.52 -4.22 -0.16
N ILE A 143 5.49 -3.32 -0.30
CA ILE A 143 6.40 -3.32 -1.45
C ILE A 143 7.32 -4.54 -1.43
N ARG A 144 7.77 -4.98 -0.25
CA ARG A 144 8.60 -6.18 -0.08
C ARG A 144 7.87 -7.46 -0.48
N GLU A 145 6.57 -7.54 -0.25
CA GLU A 145 5.75 -8.67 -0.67
C GLU A 145 5.45 -8.67 -2.18
N GLU A 146 5.25 -7.48 -2.76
CA GLU A 146 4.89 -7.33 -4.18
C GLU A 146 6.08 -7.43 -5.15
N PHE A 147 7.27 -7.00 -4.73
CA PHE A 147 8.42 -6.82 -5.61
C PHE A 147 9.66 -7.59 -5.14
N ASN A 148 10.48 -8.03 -6.10
CA ASN A 148 11.76 -8.65 -5.82
C ASN A 148 12.79 -7.56 -5.47
N ILE A 149 12.83 -7.16 -4.20
CA ILE A 149 13.72 -6.09 -3.68
C ILE A 149 14.77 -6.66 -2.71
N ASP A 150 15.86 -5.90 -2.50
CA ASP A 150 16.95 -6.25 -1.58
C ASP A 150 16.64 -6.02 -0.08
#